data_AF-A0A954I3W4-F1
#
_entry.id   AF-A0A954I3W4-F1
#
_cell.length_a   1.000
_cell.length_b   1.000
_cell.length_c   1.000
_cell.angle_alpha   90.00
_cell.angle_beta   90.00
_cell.angle_gamma   90.00
#
_symmetry.space_group_name_H-M   'P 1'
#
loop_
_entity.id
_entity.type
_entity.pdbx_description
1 polymer ?
#
loop_
_entity_poly.entity_id
_entity_poly.type
_entity_poly.pdbx_seq_one_letter_code
_entity_poly.pdbx_strand_id
1 'polypeptide(L)'
;MSFTVLDIPEDHAELATWLEQRLVDLDLADVVAGLEVFESRPADATSLLEILGDNRQDVLTQGLAALDSGQVQQLLRHPRLLLQLQELVLADGGPYWRRLPVSQELQRLVNTGWDPVNPAVDATAHQTTAVGGG
;
A
#
# COMPACT_ATOMS: atom_id res chain seq x y z
N MET A 1 -5.43 14.33 -9.52
CA MET A 1 -5.23 15.71 -9.00
C MET A 1 -3.73 15.95 -9.03
N SER A 2 -3.25 17.18 -9.27
CA SER A 2 -1.80 17.43 -9.39
C SER A 2 -1.08 17.31 -8.04
N PHE A 3 -0.23 16.30 -7.89
CA PHE A 3 0.75 16.20 -6.80
C PHE A 3 1.75 17.35 -6.93
N THR A 4 1.94 18.12 -5.86
CA THR A 4 3.03 19.10 -5.77
C THR A 4 4.14 18.43 -4.98
N VAL A 5 5.27 18.14 -5.63
CA VAL A 5 6.46 17.48 -5.05
C VAL A 5 7.11 18.29 -3.90
N LEU A 6 6.52 19.43 -3.52
CA LEU A 6 7.05 20.39 -2.55
C LEU A 6 6.90 20.00 -1.06
N ASP A 7 6.20 18.92 -0.72
CA ASP A 7 5.88 18.57 0.69
C ASP A 7 6.55 17.26 1.15
N ILE A 8 7.74 16.94 0.62
CA ILE A 8 8.51 15.78 1.09
C ILE A 8 9.23 16.18 2.40
N PRO A 9 8.98 15.49 3.53
CA PRO A 9 9.68 15.78 4.79
C PRO A 9 11.18 15.49 4.69
N GLU A 10 11.99 16.33 5.33
CA GLU A 10 13.45 16.11 5.43
C GLU A 10 13.84 15.23 6.62
N ASP A 11 13.02 15.22 7.68
CA ASP A 11 13.22 14.36 8.84
C ASP A 11 12.92 12.89 8.49
N HIS A 12 13.79 11.99 8.94
CA HIS A 12 13.68 10.58 8.61
C HIS A 12 12.40 9.92 9.15
N ALA A 13 12.03 10.20 10.40
CA ALA A 13 10.87 9.57 11.03
C ALA A 13 9.58 10.12 10.42
N GLU A 14 9.54 11.42 10.13
CA GLU A 14 8.43 12.05 9.43
C GLU A 14 8.32 11.53 7.99
N LEU A 15 9.44 11.37 7.28
CA LEU A 15 9.48 10.85 5.92
C LEU A 15 8.99 9.41 5.84
N ALA A 16 9.43 8.55 6.76
CA ALA A 16 8.97 7.17 6.86
C ALA A 16 7.44 7.13 7.07
N THR A 17 6.94 7.91 8.03
CA THR A 17 5.49 8.00 8.33
C THR A 17 4.69 8.53 7.14
N TRP A 18 5.20 9.56 6.47
CA TRP A 18 4.59 10.14 5.28
C TRP A 18 4.51 9.12 4.15
N LEU A 19 5.57 8.36 3.91
CA LEU A 19 5.62 7.36 2.85
C LEU A 19 4.71 6.17 3.15
N GLU A 20 4.65 5.72 4.41
CA GLU A 20 3.72 4.68 4.86
C GLU A 20 2.26 5.03 4.56
N GLN A 21 1.86 6.29 4.75
CA GLN A 21 0.51 6.75 4.42
C GLN A 21 0.23 6.65 2.92
N ARG A 22 1.19 7.00 2.07
CA ARG A 22 1.04 6.87 0.61
C ARG A 22 1.00 5.43 0.14
N LEU A 23 1.75 4.53 0.80
CA LEU A 23 1.73 3.11 0.47
C LEU A 23 0.37 2.45 0.70
N VAL A 24 -0.41 2.91 1.67
CA VAL A 24 -1.76 2.38 1.94
C VAL A 24 -2.88 3.15 1.22
N ASP A 25 -2.55 4.19 0.46
CA ASP A 25 -3.50 5.05 -0.23
C ASP A 25 -3.44 4.87 -1.75
N LEU A 26 -4.38 5.51 -2.46
CA LEU A 26 -4.55 5.39 -3.91
C LEU A 26 -3.68 6.36 -4.71
N ASP A 27 -2.99 7.29 -4.05
CA ASP A 27 -2.26 8.37 -4.72
C ASP A 27 -0.76 8.07 -4.93
N LEU A 28 -0.28 6.87 -4.55
CA LEU A 28 1.12 6.50 -4.72
C LEU A 28 1.59 6.61 -6.18
N ALA A 29 0.73 6.26 -7.15
CA ALA A 29 1.07 6.38 -8.56
C ALA A 29 1.35 7.83 -9.00
N ASP A 30 0.61 8.80 -8.46
CA ASP A 30 0.82 10.22 -8.72
C ASP A 30 2.14 10.70 -8.09
N VAL A 31 2.47 10.21 -6.89
CA VAL A 31 3.76 10.49 -6.21
C VAL A 31 4.93 9.93 -7.02
N VAL A 32 4.83 8.68 -7.46
CA VAL A 32 5.87 8.02 -8.28
C VAL A 32 6.08 8.77 -9.58
N ALA A 33 5.01 9.13 -10.30
CA ALA A 33 5.09 9.92 -11.51
C ALA A 33 5.75 11.28 -11.27
N GLY A 34 5.45 11.93 -10.13
CA GLY A 34 6.08 13.18 -9.72
C GLY A 34 7.59 13.04 -9.46
N LEU A 35 8.01 11.98 -8.78
CA LEU A 35 9.42 11.70 -8.48
C LEU A 35 10.23 11.33 -9.73
N GLU A 36 9.65 10.54 -10.64
CA GLU A 36 10.29 10.16 -11.92
C GLU A 36 10.67 11.36 -12.78
N VAL A 37 9.93 12.48 -12.70
CA VAL A 37 10.27 13.72 -13.43
C VAL A 37 11.62 14.30 -13.02
N PHE A 38 12.04 14.10 -11.77
CA PHE A 38 13.31 14.62 -11.25
C PHE A 38 14.48 13.64 -11.43
N GLU A 39 14.22 12.41 -11.85
CA GLU A 39 15.28 11.43 -12.11
C GLU A 39 16.03 11.78 -13.40
N SER A 40 17.21 12.41 -13.23
CA SER A 40 18.07 12.79 -14.36
C SER A 40 18.97 11.66 -14.90
N ARG A 41 18.93 10.46 -14.31
CA ARG A 41 19.76 9.33 -14.71
C ARG A 41 18.94 8.04 -14.64
N PRO A 42 19.06 7.12 -15.61
CA PRO A 42 18.47 5.79 -15.47
C PRO A 42 19.00 5.16 -14.17
N ALA A 43 18.07 4.86 -13.27
CA ALA A 43 18.34 4.13 -12.05
C ALA A 43 19.22 2.90 -12.37
N ASP A 44 20.31 2.73 -11.62
CA ASP A 44 21.02 1.46 -11.57
C ASP A 44 20.03 0.33 -11.25
N ALA A 45 20.34 -0.90 -11.66
CA ALA A 45 19.47 -2.07 -11.53
C ALA A 45 19.31 -2.55 -10.07
N THR A 46 19.00 -1.66 -9.15
CA THR A 46 18.72 -1.91 -7.75
C THR A 46 17.34 -2.55 -7.62
N SER A 47 17.26 -3.65 -6.88
CA SER A 47 16.00 -4.32 -6.55
C SER A 47 15.45 -3.90 -5.18
N LEU A 48 14.14 -4.06 -4.98
CA LEU A 48 13.51 -3.79 -3.69
C LEU A 48 14.13 -4.64 -2.57
N LEU A 49 14.43 -5.92 -2.84
CA LEU A 49 15.03 -6.82 -1.86
C LEU A 49 16.43 -6.39 -1.44
N GLU A 50 17.22 -5.83 -2.36
CA GLU A 50 18.54 -5.29 -2.02
C GLU A 50 18.44 -4.05 -1.13
N ILE A 51 17.43 -3.19 -1.34
CA ILE A 51 17.21 -2.01 -0.49
C ILE A 51 16.72 -2.42 0.90
N LEU A 52 15.74 -3.32 0.98
CA LEU A 52 15.19 -3.77 2.27
C LEU A 52 16.20 -4.60 3.06
N GLY A 53 17.03 -5.41 2.37
CA GLY A 53 18.00 -6.30 2.98
C GLY A 53 17.34 -7.22 4.02
N ASP A 54 17.98 -7.35 5.17
CA ASP A 54 17.49 -8.17 6.29
C ASP A 54 16.27 -7.55 6.99
N ASN A 55 15.98 -6.26 6.76
CA ASN A 55 14.89 -5.53 7.42
C ASN A 55 13.52 -5.81 6.78
N ARG A 56 13.41 -6.68 5.76
CA ARG A 56 12.13 -6.99 5.09
C ARG A 56 11.04 -7.40 6.08
N GLN A 57 11.37 -8.28 7.03
CA GLN A 57 10.38 -8.78 7.98
C GLN A 57 9.96 -7.69 8.99
N ASP A 58 10.91 -6.85 9.39
CA ASP A 58 10.65 -5.73 10.27
C ASP A 58 9.78 -4.69 9.59
N VAL A 59 10.00 -4.43 8.29
CA VAL A 59 9.11 -3.57 7.49
C VAL A 59 7.68 -4.10 7.46
N LEU A 60 7.48 -5.40 7.27
CA LEU A 60 6.13 -6.01 7.26
C LEU A 60 5.43 -5.94 8.62
N THR A 61 6.17 -5.83 9.73
CA THR A 61 5.62 -5.90 11.09
C THR A 61 5.60 -4.56 11.82
N GLN A 62 6.47 -3.61 11.45
CA GLN A 62 6.70 -2.35 12.17
C GLN A 62 6.67 -1.11 11.26
N GLY A 63 6.61 -1.28 9.95
CA GLY A 63 6.63 -0.16 9.00
C GLY A 63 8.03 0.23 8.52
N LEU A 64 8.11 1.33 7.79
CA LEU A 64 9.35 1.91 7.27
C LEU A 64 10.22 2.54 8.34
N ALA A 65 9.71 2.74 9.56
CA ALA A 65 10.53 3.11 10.71
C ALA A 65 11.65 2.08 11.03
N ALA A 66 11.53 0.85 10.54
CA ALA A 66 12.57 -0.18 10.63
C ALA A 66 13.74 0.03 9.66
N LEU A 67 13.57 0.88 8.64
CA LEU A 67 14.62 1.20 7.68
C LEU A 67 15.50 2.32 8.21
N ASP A 68 16.76 2.33 7.79
CA ASP A 68 17.63 3.48 8.01
C ASP A 68 17.38 4.60 6.99
N SER A 69 17.92 5.80 7.28
CA SER A 69 17.75 6.97 6.42
C SER A 69 18.28 6.78 5.00
N GLY A 70 19.33 5.98 4.83
CA GLY A 70 19.87 5.65 3.52
C GLY A 70 18.90 4.78 2.72
N GLN A 71 18.33 3.75 3.34
CA GLN A 71 17.35 2.86 2.72
C GLN A 71 16.09 3.62 2.29
N VAL A 72 15.54 4.49 3.15
CA VAL A 72 14.37 5.32 2.79
C VAL A 72 14.70 6.28 1.65
N GLN A 73 15.88 6.91 1.65
CA GLN A 73 16.31 7.75 0.54
C GLN A 73 16.49 6.96 -0.76
N GLN A 74 17.01 5.73 -0.70
CA GLN A 74 17.13 4.87 -1.88
C GLN A 74 15.77 4.55 -2.49
N LEU A 75 14.73 4.33 -1.67
CA LEU A 75 13.37 4.15 -2.18
C LEU A 75 12.86 5.38 -2.94
N LEU A 76 13.14 6.61 -2.47
CA LEU A 76 12.77 7.84 -3.18
C LEU A 76 13.57 8.06 -4.47
N ARG A 77 14.82 7.57 -4.51
CA ARG A 77 15.70 7.58 -5.71
C ARG A 77 15.39 6.46 -6.69
N HIS A 78 14.44 5.60 -6.35
CA HIS A 78 13.98 4.48 -7.17
C HIS A 78 12.45 4.36 -7.03
N PRO A 79 11.68 5.37 -7.47
CA PRO A 79 10.27 5.52 -7.14
C PRO A 79 9.41 4.36 -7.66
N ARG A 80 9.83 3.65 -8.72
CA ARG A 80 9.15 2.41 -9.17
C ARG A 80 9.18 1.28 -8.14
N LEU A 81 10.19 1.24 -7.28
CA LEU A 81 10.27 0.24 -6.20
C LEU A 81 9.23 0.51 -5.11
N LEU A 82 8.71 1.74 -5.01
CA LEU A 82 7.60 2.05 -4.10
C LEU A 82 6.32 1.30 -4.49
N LEU A 83 6.06 1.08 -5.79
CA LEU A 83 4.91 0.29 -6.25
C LEU A 83 5.07 -1.18 -5.88
N GLN A 84 6.28 -1.73 -6.00
CA GLN A 84 6.57 -3.10 -5.55
C GLN A 84 6.45 -3.23 -4.03
N LEU A 85 6.87 -2.21 -3.29
CA LEU A 85 6.73 -2.16 -1.84
C LEU A 85 5.26 -2.08 -1.42
N GLN A 86 4.45 -1.31 -2.14
CA GLN A 86 3.00 -1.28 -1.93
C GLN A 86 2.38 -2.65 -2.16
N GLU A 87 2.71 -3.33 -3.27
CA GLU A 87 2.22 -4.69 -3.54
C GLU A 87 2.60 -5.65 -2.40
N LEU A 88 3.86 -5.62 -1.96
CA LEU A 88 4.37 -6.44 -0.87
C LEU A 88 3.63 -6.15 0.46
N VAL A 89 3.42 -4.88 0.80
CA VAL A 89 2.75 -4.47 2.04
C VAL A 89 1.25 -4.79 2.00
N LEU A 90 0.58 -4.62 0.86
CA LEU A 90 -0.83 -4.94 0.72
C LEU A 90 -1.07 -6.46 0.74
N ALA A 91 -0.15 -7.26 0.21
CA ALA A 91 -0.25 -8.72 0.18
C ALA A 91 0.17 -9.37 1.51
N ASP A 92 1.35 -9.03 2.01
CA ASP A 92 2.01 -9.72 3.14
C ASP A 92 2.04 -8.87 4.43
N GLY A 93 1.52 -7.64 4.39
CA GLY A 93 1.57 -6.71 5.52
C GLY A 93 0.87 -7.23 6.78
N GLY A 94 1.55 -7.06 7.91
CA GLY A 94 1.05 -7.44 9.22
C GLY A 94 0.00 -6.48 9.80
N PRO A 95 -0.41 -6.71 11.07
CA PRO A 95 -1.40 -5.87 11.77
C PRO A 95 -1.01 -4.40 11.90
N TYR A 96 0.26 -4.06 11.75
CA TYR A 96 0.73 -2.68 11.71
C TYR A 96 0.10 -1.92 10.53
N TRP A 97 0.29 -2.40 9.32
CA TRP A 97 -0.17 -1.76 8.08
C TRP A 97 -1.68 -1.61 8.01
N ARG A 98 -2.43 -2.59 8.52
CA ARG A 98 -3.90 -2.55 8.57
C ARG A 98 -4.48 -1.51 9.52
N ARG A 99 -3.67 -0.98 10.46
CA ARG A 99 -4.10 0.05 11.42
C ARG A 99 -3.82 1.46 10.90
N LEU A 100 -3.05 1.60 9.83
CA LEU A 100 -2.77 2.92 9.29
C LEU A 100 -4.05 3.53 8.72
N PRO A 101 -4.27 4.85 8.93
CA PRO A 101 -5.42 5.52 8.40
C PRO A 101 -5.32 5.56 6.87
N VAL A 102 -6.29 4.94 6.20
CA VAL A 102 -6.49 5.09 4.75
C VAL A 102 -7.25 6.38 4.45
N SER A 103 -7.07 6.97 3.25
CA SER A 103 -7.79 8.19 2.90
C SER A 103 -9.31 8.03 2.95
N GLN A 104 -10.01 9.14 3.21
CA GLN A 104 -11.46 9.15 3.17
C GLN A 104 -11.99 8.78 1.77
N GLU A 105 -11.23 9.05 0.71
CA GLU A 105 -11.63 8.69 -0.65
C GLU A 105 -11.55 7.18 -0.89
N LEU A 106 -10.47 6.54 -0.43
CA LEU A 106 -10.38 5.08 -0.46
C LEU A 106 -11.50 4.44 0.37
N GLN A 107 -11.77 4.97 1.58
CA GLN A 107 -12.87 4.51 2.41
C GLN A 107 -14.24 4.65 1.73
N ARG A 108 -14.47 5.77 1.02
CA ARG A 108 -15.69 5.95 0.23
C ARG A 108 -15.78 4.93 -0.89
N LEU A 109 -14.72 4.71 -1.66
CA LEU A 109 -14.71 3.74 -2.76
C LEU A 109 -14.96 2.32 -2.27
N VAL A 110 -14.38 1.93 -1.13
CA VAL A 110 -14.67 0.66 -0.47
C VAL A 110 -16.15 0.61 -0.04
N ASN A 111 -16.63 1.61 0.71
CA ASN A 111 -18.03 1.61 1.17
C ASN A 111 -19.04 1.62 0.01
N THR A 112 -18.72 2.28 -1.10
CA THR A 112 -19.60 2.35 -2.28
C THR A 112 -19.51 1.09 -3.15
N GLY A 113 -18.34 0.46 -3.22
CA GLY A 113 -18.09 -0.74 -4.03
C GLY A 113 -18.58 -2.04 -3.40
N TRP A 114 -18.73 -2.08 -2.07
CA TRP A 114 -19.17 -3.27 -1.32
C TRP A 114 -20.69 -3.29 -1.02
N ASP A 115 -21.41 -2.17 -1.21
CA ASP A 115 -22.85 -2.05 -0.94
C ASP A 115 -23.76 -3.00 -1.79
N PRO A 116 -23.46 -3.34 -3.05
CA PRO A 116 -24.29 -4.28 -3.82
C PRO A 116 -23.86 -5.76 -3.73
N VAL A 117 -22.77 -6.11 -3.02
CA VAL A 117 -22.19 -7.48 -3.08
C VAL A 117 -22.76 -8.44 -2.03
N ASN A 118 -23.76 -8.06 -1.23
CA ASN A 118 -24.43 -9.03 -0.37
C ASN A 118 -25.95 -8.82 -0.24
N PRO A 119 -26.73 -9.56 -1.05
CA PRO A 119 -27.79 -10.36 -0.42
C PRO A 119 -27.89 -11.82 -0.93
N ALA A 120 -26.89 -12.37 -1.62
CA ALA A 120 -27.03 -13.67 -2.29
C ALA A 120 -26.34 -14.87 -1.61
N VAL A 121 -25.55 -14.70 -0.54
CA VAL A 121 -24.83 -15.85 0.07
C VAL A 121 -25.62 -16.66 1.10
N ASP A 122 -26.86 -16.28 1.44
CA ASP A 122 -27.72 -17.06 2.36
C ASP A 122 -28.88 -17.82 1.69
N ALA A 123 -29.05 -17.76 0.37
CA ALA A 123 -30.25 -18.30 -0.29
C ALA A 123 -30.19 -19.78 -0.71
N THR A 124 -29.11 -20.52 -0.44
CA THR A 124 -28.95 -21.92 -0.88
C THR A 124 -29.06 -22.98 0.21
N ALA A 125 -29.35 -22.64 1.47
CA ALA A 125 -29.37 -23.61 2.57
C ALA A 125 -30.75 -24.24 2.92
N HIS A 126 -31.87 -23.83 2.31
CA HIS A 126 -33.21 -24.29 2.74
C HIS A 126 -34.14 -24.80 1.62
N GLN A 127 -33.66 -25.66 0.72
CA GLN A 127 -34.55 -26.50 -0.10
C GLN A 127 -34.04 -27.94 -0.21
N THR A 128 -34.10 -28.69 0.89
CA THR A 128 -34.17 -30.17 0.87
C THR A 128 -34.93 -30.64 2.10
N THR A 129 -36.25 -30.46 2.10
CA THR A 129 -37.14 -31.33 2.87
C THR A 129 -38.53 -31.32 2.22
N ALA A 130 -39.08 -32.53 2.07
CA ALA A 130 -40.47 -32.85 1.73
C ALA A 130 -40.89 -32.79 0.25
N VAL A 131 -40.77 -33.92 -0.45
CA VAL A 131 -41.94 -34.56 -1.10
C VAL A 131 -41.80 -36.08 -0.97
N GLY A 132 -42.47 -36.64 0.03
CA GLY A 132 -42.85 -38.05 0.10
C GLY A 132 -44.31 -38.09 0.55
N GLY A 133 -45.19 -38.66 -0.26
CA GLY A 133 -46.61 -38.85 0.07
C GLY A 133 -47.53 -38.64 -1.12
N GLY A 134 -48.02 -39.76 -1.68
CA GLY A 134 -48.99 -39.81 -2.76
C GLY A 134 -48.96 -41.17 -3.44
#